data_AF-A0A077L6Y0-F1
#
_entry.id   AF-A0A077L6Y0-F1
#
_cell.length_a   1.000
_cell.length_b   1.000
_cell.length_c   1.000
_cell.angle_alpha   90.00
_cell.angle_beta   90.00
_cell.angle_gamma   90.00
#
_symmetry.space_group_name_H-M   'P 1'
#
loop_
_entity.id
_entity.type
_entity.pdbx_description
1 polymer ?
#
loop_
_entity_poly.entity_id
_entity_poly.type
_entity_poly.pdbx_seq_one_letter_code
_entity_poly.pdbx_strand_id
1 'polypeptide(L)'
;MRFKNKSKLKFKSRNSYWRRSWNIYSVVYFFTILFLMVLMILLTGFLKKQSTERITWSNAITAGCVTIFGLSTIVILVRKGLGKNIIKPFSSFYHNQRIMSRAKGKWSSTMTQHQKDKIIARERSLYENEQSKKSIEKAKNEVTNLSSYLLISISLVTLTIGLLAIHLS
;
A
#
# COMPACT_ATOMS: atom_id res chain seq x y z
N MET A 1 -16.02 -33.37 0.46
CA MET A 1 -15.89 -32.74 -0.88
C MET A 1 -15.51 -31.27 -0.72
N ARG A 2 -14.27 -30.88 -1.10
CA ARG A 2 -13.83 -29.47 -1.15
C ARG A 2 -14.26 -28.89 -2.50
N PHE A 3 -15.26 -28.02 -2.51
CA PHE A 3 -15.54 -27.17 -3.68
C PHE A 3 -14.37 -26.20 -3.87
N LYS A 4 -13.40 -26.58 -4.70
CA LYS A 4 -12.44 -25.65 -5.31
C LYS A 4 -13.24 -24.75 -6.24
N ASN A 5 -13.75 -23.65 -5.71
CA ASN A 5 -14.34 -22.59 -6.51
C ASN A 5 -13.19 -21.89 -7.26
N LYS A 6 -12.77 -22.48 -8.39
CA LYS A 6 -11.88 -21.82 -9.35
C LYS A 6 -12.70 -20.72 -10.00
N SER A 7 -12.79 -19.58 -9.33
CA SER A 7 -13.27 -18.34 -9.92
C SER A 7 -12.40 -18.07 -11.15
N LYS A 8 -13.00 -18.21 -12.33
CA LYS A 8 -12.41 -17.78 -13.60
C LYS A 8 -11.96 -16.32 -13.43
N LEU A 9 -10.66 -16.11 -13.26
CA LEU A 9 -10.03 -14.80 -13.37
C LEU A 9 -10.25 -14.36 -14.82
N LYS A 10 -11.37 -13.69 -15.09
CA LYS A 10 -11.57 -12.95 -16.34
C LYS A 10 -10.35 -12.04 -16.48
N PHE A 11 -9.58 -12.22 -17.56
CA PHE A 11 -8.51 -11.31 -17.93
C PHE A 11 -9.07 -9.88 -17.85
N LYS A 12 -8.68 -9.11 -16.82
CA LYS A 12 -9.01 -7.68 -16.72
C LYS A 12 -8.46 -7.07 -18.02
N SER A 13 -9.32 -6.47 -18.83
CA SER A 13 -8.85 -5.77 -20.03
C SER A 13 -7.77 -4.76 -19.64
N ARG A 14 -6.71 -4.64 -20.45
CA ARG A 14 -5.59 -3.71 -20.23
C ARG A 14 -6.10 -2.29 -19.93
N ASN A 15 -7.15 -1.85 -20.61
CA ASN A 15 -7.79 -0.54 -20.40
C ASN A 15 -8.38 -0.37 -18.99
N SER A 16 -8.87 -1.46 -18.39
CA SER A 16 -9.39 -1.43 -17.03
C SER A 16 -8.29 -1.33 -15.96
N TYR A 17 -7.06 -1.75 -16.27
CA TYR A 17 -5.90 -1.54 -15.40
C TYR A 17 -5.51 -0.06 -15.39
N TRP A 18 -5.30 0.54 -16.57
CA TRP A 18 -4.95 1.96 -16.72
C TRP A 18 -5.97 2.90 -16.10
N ARG A 19 -7.28 2.65 -16.30
CA ARG A 19 -8.33 3.48 -15.71
C ARG A 19 -8.39 3.39 -14.18
N ARG A 20 -8.04 2.23 -13.60
CA ARG A 20 -7.95 2.05 -12.13
C ARG A 20 -6.67 2.60 -11.52
N SER A 21 -5.63 2.76 -12.33
CA SER A 21 -4.36 3.32 -11.92
C SER A 21 -4.43 4.81 -11.59
N TRP A 22 -5.32 5.55 -12.24
CA TRP A 22 -5.49 7.00 -12.08
C TRP A 22 -6.69 7.32 -11.17
N ASN A 23 -6.64 6.80 -9.94
CA ASN A 23 -7.54 7.24 -8.87
C ASN A 23 -7.03 8.57 -8.31
N ILE A 24 -7.92 9.44 -7.80
CA ILE A 24 -7.53 10.73 -7.22
C ILE A 24 -6.46 10.56 -6.14
N TYR A 25 -6.55 9.49 -5.34
CA TYR A 25 -5.54 9.18 -4.32
C TYR A 25 -4.17 8.81 -4.91
N SER A 26 -4.12 8.06 -6.01
CA SER A 26 -2.84 7.72 -6.65
C SER A 26 -2.25 8.90 -7.42
N VAL A 27 -3.10 9.77 -7.97
CA VAL A 27 -2.71 11.04 -8.59
C VAL A 27 -2.10 11.98 -7.54
N VAL A 28 -2.82 12.25 -6.45
CA VAL A 28 -2.34 13.11 -5.36
C VAL A 28 -1.02 12.57 -4.80
N TYR A 29 -0.95 11.28 -4.48
CA TYR A 29 0.29 10.64 -4.06
C TYR A 29 1.45 10.86 -5.05
N PHE A 30 1.20 10.66 -6.35
CA PHE A 30 2.23 10.83 -7.38
C PHE A 30 2.80 12.25 -7.39
N PHE A 31 1.93 13.26 -7.40
CA PHE A 31 2.36 14.66 -7.42
C PHE A 31 2.98 15.11 -6.10
N THR A 32 2.50 14.63 -4.95
CA THR A 32 3.11 14.93 -3.65
C THR A 32 4.54 14.39 -3.58
N ILE A 33 4.78 13.16 -4.06
CA ILE A 33 6.14 12.59 -4.09
C ILE A 33 7.03 13.32 -5.09
N LEU A 34 6.51 13.70 -6.26
CA LEU A 34 7.27 14.48 -7.24
C LEU A 34 7.66 15.85 -6.68
N PHE A 35 6.73 16.54 -6.01
CA PHE A 35 7.02 17.80 -5.32
C PHE A 35 8.09 17.63 -4.23
N LEU A 36 7.97 16.59 -3.41
CA LEU A 36 8.98 16.25 -2.40
C LEU A 36 10.36 15.95 -3.02
N MET A 37 10.41 15.37 -4.23
CA MET A 37 11.66 15.17 -4.98
C MET A 37 12.36 16.50 -5.22
N VAL A 38 11.65 17.42 -5.85
CA VAL A 38 12.19 18.72 -6.23
C VAL A 38 12.62 19.47 -4.98
N LEU A 39 11.78 19.46 -3.93
CA LEU A 39 12.09 20.08 -2.65
C LEU A 39 13.38 19.50 -2.03
N MET A 40 13.55 18.18 -2.01
CA MET A 40 14.76 17.53 -1.47
C MET A 40 16.01 17.86 -2.28
N ILE A 41 15.91 17.90 -3.61
CA ILE A 41 17.02 18.28 -4.48
C ILE A 41 17.41 19.73 -4.21
N LEU A 42 16.44 20.65 -4.11
CA LEU A 42 16.71 22.05 -3.82
C LEU A 42 17.32 22.22 -2.43
N LEU A 43 16.75 21.61 -1.39
CA LEU A 43 17.29 21.69 -0.03
C LEU A 43 18.73 21.16 0.03
N THR A 44 19.00 20.01 -0.58
CA THR A 44 20.34 19.41 -0.56
C THR A 44 21.35 20.21 -1.40
N GLY A 45 20.89 20.80 -2.50
CA GLY A 45 21.72 21.65 -3.38
C GLY A 45 22.04 23.01 -2.76
N PHE A 46 21.07 23.65 -2.11
CA PHE A 46 21.24 24.97 -1.48
C PHE A 46 21.93 24.93 -0.12
N LEU A 47 21.71 23.87 0.70
CA LEU A 47 22.27 23.79 2.04
C LEU A 47 23.75 23.36 2.05
N LYS A 48 24.25 22.78 0.96
CA LYS A 48 25.61 22.22 0.91
C LYS A 48 26.58 23.21 0.29
N LYS A 49 27.30 23.94 1.14
CA LYS A 49 28.35 24.89 0.75
C LYS A 49 29.64 24.13 0.37
N GLN A 50 29.71 23.58 -0.85
CA GLN A 50 30.89 22.86 -1.36
C GLN A 50 31.60 23.65 -2.47
N SER A 51 32.92 23.47 -2.61
CA SER A 51 33.80 24.22 -3.51
C SER A 51 33.56 23.98 -5.01
N THR A 52 32.83 22.93 -5.36
CA THR A 52 32.48 22.59 -6.75
C THR A 52 30.96 22.46 -6.87
N GLU A 53 30.34 23.42 -7.55
CA GLU A 53 28.87 23.47 -7.72
C GLU A 53 28.33 22.19 -8.38
N ARG A 54 29.03 21.64 -9.37
CA ARG A 54 28.61 20.43 -10.12
C ARG A 54 28.49 19.19 -9.23
N ILE A 55 29.47 18.94 -8.37
CA ILE A 55 29.48 17.79 -7.45
C ILE A 55 28.37 17.96 -6.40
N THR A 56 28.07 19.21 -6.03
CA THR A 56 27.00 19.54 -5.07
C THR A 56 25.63 19.21 -5.64
N TRP A 57 25.34 19.67 -6.86
CA TRP A 57 24.05 19.42 -7.52
C TRP A 57 23.85 17.96 -7.92
N SER A 58 24.89 17.26 -8.37
CA SER A 58 24.82 15.81 -8.62
C SER A 58 24.49 15.01 -7.37
N ASN A 59 25.16 15.30 -6.24
CA ASN A 59 24.88 14.63 -4.98
C ASN A 59 23.45 14.91 -4.48
N ALA A 60 22.95 16.13 -4.69
CA ALA A 60 21.57 16.50 -4.36
C ALA A 60 20.53 15.73 -5.19
N ILE A 61 20.75 15.61 -6.50
CA ILE A 61 19.91 14.81 -7.40
C ILE A 61 19.91 13.34 -6.96
N THR A 62 21.09 12.80 -6.66
CA THR A 62 21.25 11.40 -6.22
C THR A 62 20.52 11.13 -4.90
N ALA A 63 20.69 12.00 -3.89
CA ALA A 63 20.02 11.88 -2.60
C ALA A 63 18.48 11.94 -2.72
N GLY A 64 17.96 12.84 -3.57
CA GLY A 64 16.53 12.93 -3.86
C GLY A 64 15.99 11.68 -4.54
N CYS A 65 16.69 11.17 -5.55
CA CYS A 65 16.29 9.99 -6.31
C CYS A 65 16.30 8.71 -5.45
N VAL A 66 17.35 8.50 -4.65
CA VAL A 66 17.48 7.29 -3.80
C VAL A 66 16.38 7.23 -2.75
N THR A 67 16.07 8.36 -2.11
CA THR A 67 14.99 8.46 -1.11
C THR A 67 13.64 8.07 -1.72
N ILE A 68 13.34 8.57 -2.91
CA ILE A 68 12.06 8.29 -3.60
C ILE A 68 11.98 6.88 -4.13
N PHE A 69 13.10 6.35 -4.64
CA PHE A 69 13.20 4.96 -5.04
C PHE A 69 12.90 4.03 -3.84
N GLY A 70 13.48 4.33 -2.68
CA GLY A 70 13.21 3.62 -1.42
C GLY A 70 11.75 3.67 -1.01
N LEU A 71 11.16 4.88 -0.93
CA LEU A 71 9.75 5.07 -0.56
C LEU A 71 8.80 4.36 -1.54
N SER A 72 9.03 4.50 -2.85
CA SER A 72 8.20 3.86 -3.88
C SER A 72 8.28 2.34 -3.82
N THR A 73 9.47 1.80 -3.53
CA THR A 73 9.67 0.36 -3.33
C THR A 73 8.92 -0.13 -2.10
N ILE A 74 9.05 0.54 -0.95
CA ILE A 74 8.32 0.19 0.29
C ILE A 74 6.80 0.16 0.03
N VAL A 75 6.26 1.16 -0.66
CA VAL A 75 4.82 1.21 -1.01
C VAL A 75 4.41 -0.01 -1.85
N ILE A 76 5.22 -0.42 -2.83
CA ILE A 76 4.95 -1.63 -3.62
C ILE A 76 4.98 -2.88 -2.75
N LEU A 77 5.96 -3.01 -1.85
CA LEU A 77 6.10 -4.15 -0.94
C LEU A 77 4.88 -4.27 -0.01
N VAL A 78 4.47 -3.16 0.61
CA VAL A 78 3.29 -3.10 1.49
C VAL A 78 2.03 -3.49 0.73
N ARG A 79 1.82 -2.96 -0.48
CA ARG A 79 0.65 -3.29 -1.32
C ARG A 79 0.65 -4.75 -1.78
N LYS A 80 1.82 -5.33 -2.08
CA LYS A 80 1.97 -6.77 -2.35
C LYS A 80 1.70 -7.64 -1.12
N GLY A 81 1.71 -7.06 0.08
CA GLY A 81 1.37 -7.74 1.32
C GLY A 81 2.58 -8.21 2.12
N LEU A 82 3.78 -7.68 1.84
CA LEU A 82 4.91 -7.79 2.77
C LEU A 82 4.53 -7.05 4.06
N GLY A 83 4.31 -7.83 5.13
CA GLY A 83 3.77 -7.35 6.40
C GLY A 83 2.44 -7.98 6.82
N LYS A 84 1.70 -8.62 5.90
CA LYS A 84 0.42 -9.29 6.25
C LYS A 84 0.61 -10.32 7.36
N ASN A 85 1.72 -11.06 7.37
CA ASN A 85 1.99 -12.07 8.41
C ASN A 85 2.37 -11.47 9.77
N ILE A 86 2.98 -10.28 9.79
CA ILE A 86 3.38 -9.59 11.02
C ILE A 86 2.15 -8.99 11.72
N ILE A 87 1.17 -8.51 10.95
CA ILE A 87 -0.02 -7.81 11.47
C ILE A 87 -1.16 -8.79 11.78
N LYS A 88 -1.12 -10.03 11.25
CA LYS A 88 -2.11 -11.11 11.50
C LYS A 88 -2.48 -11.31 12.97
N PRO A 89 -1.54 -11.44 13.92
CA PRO A 89 -1.89 -11.65 15.33
C PRO A 89 -2.66 -10.47 15.94
N PHE A 90 -2.31 -9.25 15.57
CA PHE A 90 -3.01 -8.04 16.04
C PHE A 90 -4.42 -7.93 15.44
N SER A 91 -4.56 -8.21 14.15
CA SER A 91 -5.87 -8.16 13.50
C SER A 91 -6.81 -9.26 13.99
N SER A 92 -6.29 -10.48 14.23
CA SER A 92 -7.08 -11.59 14.77
C SER A 92 -7.57 -11.29 16.19
N PHE A 93 -6.73 -10.69 17.03
CA PHE A 93 -7.10 -10.25 18.37
C PHE A 93 -8.24 -9.22 18.33
N TYR A 94 -8.09 -8.16 17.52
CA TYR A 94 -9.12 -7.13 17.34
C TYR A 94 -10.45 -7.73 16.82
N HIS A 95 -10.38 -8.64 15.85
CA HIS A 95 -11.57 -9.32 15.33
C HIS A 95 -12.26 -10.17 16.40
N ASN A 96 -11.49 -10.91 17.21
CA ASN A 96 -12.04 -11.74 18.27
C ASN A 96 -12.71 -10.89 19.36
N GLN A 97 -12.10 -9.77 19.75
CA GLN A 97 -12.69 -8.83 20.71
C GLN A 97 -14.02 -8.27 20.21
N ARG A 98 -14.09 -7.91 18.92
CA ARG A 98 -15.31 -7.40 18.30
C ARG A 98 -16.43 -8.45 18.21
N ILE A 99 -16.09 -9.70 17.85
CA ILE A 99 -17.04 -10.82 17.86
C ILE A 99 -17.57 -11.05 19.27
N MET A 100 -16.67 -11.10 20.26
CA MET A 100 -17.02 -11.33 21.66
C MET A 100 -17.91 -10.20 22.21
N SER A 101 -17.62 -8.95 21.89
CA SER A 101 -18.44 -7.80 22.28
C SER A 101 -19.87 -7.89 21.71
N ARG A 102 -20.01 -8.22 20.42
CA ARG A 102 -21.32 -8.42 19.78
C ARG A 102 -22.08 -9.62 20.37
N ALA A 103 -21.38 -10.71 20.66
CA ALA A 103 -21.97 -11.89 21.27
C ALA A 103 -22.48 -11.60 22.69
N LYS A 104 -21.67 -10.89 23.50
CA LYS A 104 -22.03 -10.45 24.86
C LYS A 104 -23.30 -9.61 24.90
N GLY A 105 -23.49 -8.73 23.93
CA GLY A 105 -24.71 -7.91 23.82
C GLY A 105 -25.99 -8.72 23.55
N LYS A 106 -25.88 -10.00 23.17
CA LYS A 106 -27.02 -10.90 22.92
C LYS A 106 -27.24 -11.92 24.04
N TRP A 107 -26.45 -11.88 25.09
CA TRP A 107 -26.59 -12.80 26.22
C TRP A 107 -27.73 -12.35 27.13
N SER A 108 -28.52 -13.31 27.59
CA SER A 108 -29.44 -13.13 28.71
C SER A 108 -28.83 -13.72 29.98
N SER A 109 -29.23 -13.20 31.15
CA SER A 109 -28.77 -13.67 32.46
C SER A 109 -29.10 -15.14 32.72
N THR A 110 -30.14 -15.67 32.07
CA THR A 110 -30.61 -17.06 32.23
C THR A 110 -30.00 -18.05 31.22
N MET A 111 -29.09 -17.62 30.34
CA MET A 111 -28.55 -18.50 29.30
C MET A 111 -27.53 -19.51 29.83
N THR A 112 -27.67 -20.75 29.37
CA THR A 112 -26.67 -21.81 29.61
C THR A 112 -25.41 -21.56 28.79
N GLN A 113 -24.30 -22.16 29.21
CA GLN A 113 -23.02 -22.04 28.50
C GLN A 113 -23.14 -22.48 27.02
N HIS A 114 -23.88 -23.57 26.77
CA HIS A 114 -24.09 -24.07 25.41
C HIS A 114 -24.85 -23.08 24.51
N GLN A 115 -25.83 -22.35 25.07
CA GLN A 115 -26.54 -21.30 24.34
C GLN A 115 -25.62 -20.12 24.01
N LYS A 116 -24.74 -19.73 24.95
CA LYS A 116 -23.72 -18.70 24.72
C LYS A 116 -22.75 -19.09 23.61
N ASP A 117 -22.30 -20.34 23.59
CA ASP A 117 -21.40 -20.85 22.54
C ASP A 117 -22.07 -20.86 21.17
N LYS A 118 -23.36 -21.21 21.10
CA LYS A 118 -24.15 -21.14 19.86
C LYS A 118 -24.26 -19.70 19.34
N ILE A 119 -24.40 -18.73 20.23
CA ILE A 119 -24.41 -17.30 19.88
C ILE A 119 -23.04 -16.87 19.36
N ILE A 120 -21.94 -17.25 20.02
CA ILE A 120 -20.57 -16.93 19.59
C ILE A 120 -20.30 -17.50 18.19
N ALA A 121 -20.67 -18.76 17.95
CA ALA A 121 -20.49 -19.41 16.64
C ALA A 121 -21.29 -18.69 15.54
N ARG A 122 -22.53 -18.29 15.84
CA ARG A 122 -23.37 -17.50 14.92
C ARG A 122 -22.75 -16.14 14.61
N GLU A 123 -22.29 -15.41 15.62
CA GLU A 123 -21.63 -14.12 15.45
C GLU A 123 -20.32 -14.22 14.65
N ARG A 124 -19.54 -15.29 14.86
CA ARG A 124 -18.33 -15.55 14.07
C ARG A 124 -18.67 -15.73 12.59
N SER A 125 -19.68 -16.54 12.26
CA SER A 125 -20.13 -16.75 10.87
C SER A 125 -20.63 -15.45 10.22
N LEU A 126 -21.44 -14.65 10.94
CA LEU A 126 -21.91 -13.36 10.45
C LEU A 126 -20.75 -12.39 10.20
N TYR A 127 -19.78 -12.33 11.11
CA TYR A 127 -18.61 -11.48 10.98
C TYR A 127 -17.70 -11.90 9.83
N GLU A 128 -17.49 -13.20 9.63
CA GLU A 128 -16.74 -13.73 8.49
C GLU A 128 -17.41 -13.37 7.15
N ASN A 129 -18.75 -13.42 7.09
CA ASN A 129 -19.51 -12.97 5.93
C ASN A 129 -19.42 -11.46 5.68
N GLU A 130 -19.42 -10.64 6.74
CA GLU A 130 -19.16 -9.20 6.61
C GLU A 130 -17.75 -8.92 6.07
N GLN A 131 -16.75 -9.64 6.56
CA GLN A 131 -15.36 -9.51 6.12
C GLN A 131 -15.16 -9.99 4.68
N SER A 132 -15.80 -11.09 4.29
CA SER A 132 -15.73 -11.59 2.92
C SER A 132 -16.34 -10.59 1.93
N LYS A 133 -17.51 -10.01 2.24
CA LYS A 133 -18.12 -8.93 1.43
C LYS A 133 -17.19 -7.72 1.30
N LYS A 134 -16.64 -7.24 2.41
CA LYS A 134 -15.66 -6.13 2.42
C LYS A 134 -14.41 -6.45 1.60
N SER A 135 -13.91 -7.69 1.65
CA SER A 135 -12.74 -8.10 0.87
C SER A 135 -13.01 -8.10 -0.64
N ILE A 136 -14.22 -8.53 -1.05
CA ILE A 136 -14.65 -8.53 -2.45
C ILE A 136 -14.78 -7.10 -2.97
N GLU A 137 -15.40 -6.20 -2.18
CA GLU A 137 -15.50 -4.78 -2.52
C GLU A 137 -14.14 -4.11 -2.64
N LYS A 138 -13.22 -4.40 -1.71
CA LYS A 138 -11.83 -3.93 -1.77
C LYS A 138 -11.12 -4.43 -3.04
N ALA A 139 -11.29 -5.70 -3.42
CA ALA A 139 -10.70 -6.26 -4.63
C ALA A 139 -11.26 -5.63 -5.92
N LYS A 140 -12.53 -5.21 -5.91
CA LYS A 140 -13.16 -4.50 -7.04
C LYS A 140 -12.51 -3.13 -7.28
N ASN A 141 -12.23 -2.42 -6.18
CA ASN A 141 -11.70 -1.05 -6.15
C ASN A 141 -10.18 -0.98 -5.89
N GLU A 142 -9.47 -2.10 -6.07
CA GLU A 142 -8.04 -2.15 -5.77
C GLU A 142 -7.25 -1.18 -6.65
N VAL A 143 -6.51 -0.29 -5.98
CA VAL A 143 -5.62 0.70 -6.61
C VAL A 143 -4.36 -0.02 -7.12
N THR A 144 -3.96 0.27 -8.34
CA THR A 144 -2.79 -0.38 -8.96
C THR A 144 -1.48 0.26 -8.49
N ASN A 145 -0.36 -0.42 -8.71
CA ASN A 145 0.99 0.07 -8.40
C ASN A 145 1.60 0.95 -9.50
N LEU A 146 0.82 1.33 -10.52
CA LEU A 146 1.35 2.04 -11.68
C LEU A 146 2.05 3.35 -11.30
N SER A 147 1.46 4.14 -10.40
CA SER A 147 2.05 5.41 -9.95
C SER A 147 3.42 5.21 -9.31
N SER A 148 3.58 4.17 -8.48
CA SER A 148 4.87 3.82 -7.87
C SER A 148 5.88 3.34 -8.90
N TYR A 149 5.45 2.57 -9.91
CA TYR A 149 6.33 2.16 -11.00
C TYR A 149 6.79 3.36 -11.85
N LEU A 150 5.89 4.30 -12.15
CA LEU A 150 6.23 5.52 -12.87
C LEU A 150 7.24 6.37 -12.09
N LEU A 151 7.06 6.53 -10.78
CA LEU A 151 8.02 7.25 -9.93
C LEU A 151 9.40 6.60 -9.93
N ILE A 152 9.45 5.27 -9.90
CA ILE A 152 10.71 4.53 -10.02
C ILE A 152 11.35 4.78 -11.38
N SER A 153 10.60 4.69 -12.47
CA SER A 153 11.11 4.96 -13.82
C SER A 153 11.63 6.40 -13.97
N ILE A 154 10.90 7.39 -13.45
CA ILE A 154 11.34 8.80 -13.45
C ILE A 154 12.63 8.96 -12.64
N SER A 155 12.71 8.34 -11.48
CA SER A 155 13.91 8.39 -10.62
C SER A 155 15.13 7.79 -11.34
N LEU A 156 14.95 6.66 -12.04
CA LEU A 156 16.01 6.02 -12.83
C LEU A 156 16.49 6.92 -13.97
N VAL A 157 15.56 7.49 -14.75
CA VAL A 157 15.91 8.40 -15.86
C VAL A 157 16.65 9.64 -15.33
N THR A 158 16.17 10.24 -14.25
CA THR A 158 16.79 11.43 -13.64
C THR A 158 18.19 11.12 -13.15
N LEU A 159 18.40 9.95 -12.55
CA LEU A 159 19.70 9.50 -12.07
C LEU A 159 20.68 9.23 -13.22
N THR A 160 20.21 8.62 -14.34
CA THR A 160 21.04 8.44 -15.53
C THR A 160 21.47 9.76 -16.17
N ILE A 161 20.57 10.75 -16.22
CA ILE A 161 20.89 12.09 -16.74
C ILE A 161 21.91 12.78 -15.82
N GLY A 162 21.70 12.71 -14.50
CA GLY A 162 22.63 13.26 -13.52
C GLY A 162 24.03 12.66 -13.61
N LEU A 163 24.15 11.35 -13.79
CA LEU A 163 25.43 10.67 -14.00
C LEU A 163 26.11 11.08 -15.30
N LEU A 164 25.36 11.10 -16.42
CA LEU A 164 25.89 11.51 -17.72
C LEU A 164 26.38 12.95 -17.72
N ALA A 165 25.67 13.85 -17.04
CA ALA A 165 26.06 15.26 -16.92
C ALA A 165 27.39 15.46 -16.18
N ILE A 166 27.78 14.54 -15.29
CA ILE A 166 29.10 14.56 -14.64
C ILE A 166 30.17 14.00 -15.56
N HIS A 167 29.87 12.89 -16.26
CA HIS A 167 30.87 12.15 -17.04
C HIS A 167 31.20 12.84 -18.38
N LEU A 168 30.27 13.59 -18.96
CA LEU A 168 30.46 14.33 -20.22
C LEU A 168 31.07 15.73 -20.02
N SER A 169 31.41 16.14 -18.80
CA SER A 169 31.92 17.49 -18.46
C SER A 169 33.33 17.45 -17.93
#